data_AF-A0A7V0MAR7-F1
#
_entry.id   AF-A0A7V0MAR7-F1
#
_cell.length_a   1.000
_cell.length_b   1.000
_cell.length_c   1.000
_cell.angle_alpha   90.00
_cell.angle_beta   90.00
_cell.angle_gamma   90.00
#
_symmetry.space_group_name_H-M   'P 1'
#
loop_
_entity.id
_entity.type
_entity.pdbx_description
1 polymer ?
#
loop_
_entity_poly.entity_id
_entity_poly.type
_entity_poly.pdbx_seq_one_letter_code
_entity_poly.pdbx_strand_id
1 'polypeptide(L)'
;VNLPNIDLISPEVGAFVIAGLFLGTMVPYAFSSLLISSVSQTADRMIIEIRKQFKEKPDILIGKAIPDYNRCISIASSFSLKKMILPSFIAIIVPLIVGFILGRVVLAGFLIGALLSALLLAVLCANTGGALDNAKKYIESGKFGGKGSEAHAASVVGDTFGDPLKDTVGPSLDILIKLMSVISLLFASLFPVMPIFMR
;
A
#
# COMPACT_ATOMS: atom_id res chain seq x y z
N VAL A 1 -14.42 -1.58 36.09
CA VAL A 1 -14.86 -1.60 34.68
C VAL A 1 -14.56 -2.99 34.15
N ASN A 2 -15.57 -3.87 34.03
CA ASN A 2 -15.39 -5.16 33.37
C ASN A 2 -14.99 -4.86 31.92
N LEU A 3 -13.70 -5.05 31.59
CA LEU A 3 -13.29 -5.10 30.21
C LEU A 3 -14.03 -6.29 29.60
N PRO A 4 -14.90 -6.12 28.60
CA PRO A 4 -15.42 -7.27 27.89
C PRO A 4 -14.21 -7.99 27.30
N ASN A 5 -13.98 -9.23 27.76
CA ASN A 5 -12.95 -10.06 27.15
C ASN A 5 -13.25 -10.14 25.66
N ILE A 6 -12.25 -9.85 24.83
CA ILE A 6 -12.33 -10.06 23.38
C ILE A 6 -12.18 -11.57 23.18
N ASP A 7 -13.29 -12.28 23.34
CA ASP A 7 -13.33 -13.73 23.28
C ASP A 7 -13.83 -14.18 21.90
N LEU A 8 -12.93 -14.80 21.14
CA LEU A 8 -13.17 -15.36 19.82
C LEU A 8 -14.16 -16.55 19.84
N ILE A 9 -14.27 -17.25 20.98
CA ILE A 9 -15.01 -18.51 21.12
C ILE A 9 -16.36 -18.27 21.81
N SER A 10 -16.55 -17.09 22.40
CA SER A 10 -17.80 -16.76 23.09
C SER A 10 -19.02 -16.91 22.14
N PRO A 11 -20.10 -17.58 22.58
CA PRO A 11 -21.31 -17.73 21.77
C PRO A 11 -22.00 -16.41 21.42
N GLU A 12 -21.82 -15.38 22.26
CA GLU A 12 -22.52 -14.10 22.14
C GLU A 12 -21.77 -13.09 21.26
N VAL A 13 -20.43 -13.05 21.35
CA VAL A 13 -19.61 -12.04 20.65
C VAL A 13 -18.56 -12.62 19.69
N GLY A 14 -18.24 -13.92 19.77
CA GLY A 14 -17.20 -14.56 18.97
C GLY A 14 -17.43 -14.45 17.46
N ALA A 15 -18.66 -14.70 17.00
CA ALA A 15 -19.01 -14.56 15.58
C ALA A 15 -18.77 -13.13 15.04
N PHE A 16 -19.04 -12.12 15.86
CA PHE A 16 -18.84 -10.71 15.52
C PHE A 16 -17.36 -10.32 15.49
N VAL A 17 -16.57 -10.82 16.45
CA VAL A 17 -15.11 -10.61 16.46
C VAL A 17 -14.46 -11.28 15.25
N ILE A 18 -14.88 -12.50 14.91
CA ILE A 18 -14.40 -13.23 13.72
C ILE A 18 -14.78 -12.50 12.43
N ALA A 19 -16.02 -12.02 12.32
CA ALA A 19 -16.45 -11.20 11.18
C ALA A 19 -15.60 -9.92 11.07
N GLY A 20 -15.34 -9.26 12.19
CA GLY A 20 -14.41 -8.14 12.27
C GLY A 20 -13.02 -8.51 11.75
N LEU A 21 -12.46 -9.63 12.18
CA LEU A 21 -11.14 -10.12 11.77
C LEU A 21 -11.04 -10.32 10.26
N PHE A 22 -12.05 -10.94 9.63
CA PHE A 22 -12.07 -11.08 8.18
C PHE A 22 -12.16 -9.73 7.45
N LEU A 23 -13.04 -8.83 7.91
CA LEU A 23 -13.14 -7.48 7.34
C LEU A 23 -11.84 -6.70 7.48
N GLY A 24 -11.20 -6.78 8.65
CA GLY A 24 -9.91 -6.17 8.92
C GLY A 24 -8.82 -6.69 8.00
N THR A 25 -8.79 -8.01 7.79
CA THR A 25 -7.81 -8.68 6.92
C THR A 25 -7.86 -8.13 5.49
N MET A 26 -9.04 -7.81 4.98
CA MET A 26 -9.23 -7.32 3.60
C MET A 26 -8.71 -5.90 3.36
N VAL A 27 -8.73 -5.03 4.38
CA VAL A 27 -8.42 -3.61 4.22
C VAL A 27 -6.97 -3.37 3.75
N PRO A 28 -5.93 -4.00 4.34
CA PRO A 28 -4.56 -3.92 3.83
C PRO A 28 -4.41 -4.32 2.36
N TYR A 29 -5.11 -5.35 1.90
CA TYR A 29 -5.06 -5.78 0.50
C TYR A 29 -5.74 -4.76 -0.44
N ALA A 30 -6.91 -4.26 -0.05
CA ALA A 30 -7.61 -3.22 -0.80
C ALA A 30 -6.79 -1.92 -0.86
N PHE A 31 -6.19 -1.52 0.25
CA PHE A 31 -5.30 -0.37 0.32
C PHE A 31 -4.06 -0.56 -0.58
N SER A 32 -3.43 -1.73 -0.53
CA SER A 32 -2.27 -2.05 -1.36
C SER A 32 -2.60 -2.04 -2.86
N SER A 33 -3.76 -2.57 -3.26
CA SER A 33 -4.16 -2.58 -4.67
C SER A 33 -4.34 -1.17 -5.23
N LEU A 34 -4.90 -0.25 -4.43
CA LEU A 34 -5.04 1.15 -4.80
C LEU A 34 -3.69 1.84 -4.98
N LEU A 35 -2.72 1.56 -4.10
CA LEU A 35 -1.37 2.10 -4.20
C LEU A 35 -0.65 1.59 -5.44
N ILE A 36 -0.64 0.28 -5.68
CA ILE A 36 0.00 -0.34 -6.86
C ILE A 36 -0.63 0.21 -8.14
N SER A 37 -1.97 0.26 -8.21
CA SER A 37 -2.68 0.80 -9.37
C SER A 37 -2.34 2.28 -9.62
N SER A 38 -2.17 3.06 -8.55
CA SER A 38 -1.81 4.48 -8.64
C SER A 38 -0.39 4.69 -9.15
N VAL A 39 0.57 3.89 -8.68
CA VAL A 39 1.96 3.92 -9.17
C VAL A 39 2.00 3.47 -10.63
N SER A 40 1.34 2.37 -10.99
CA SER A 40 1.28 1.86 -12.37
C SER A 40 0.75 2.92 -13.34
N GLN A 41 -0.40 3.54 -13.03
CA GLN A 41 -0.99 4.58 -13.88
C GLN A 41 -0.10 5.82 -14.01
N THR A 42 0.69 6.14 -12.98
CA THR A 42 1.63 7.27 -13.01
C THR A 42 2.87 6.92 -13.84
N ALA A 43 3.38 5.69 -13.70
CA ALA A 43 4.49 5.17 -14.48
C ALA A 43 4.15 5.12 -15.99
N ASP A 44 2.95 4.66 -16.35
CA ASP A 44 2.50 4.63 -17.76
C ASP A 44 2.55 6.02 -18.40
N ARG A 45 2.09 7.04 -17.68
CA ARG A 45 2.13 8.44 -18.14
C ARG A 45 3.56 8.95 -18.27
N MET A 46 4.43 8.58 -17.33
CA MET A 46 5.85 8.91 -17.37
C MET A 46 6.51 8.31 -18.61
N ILE A 47 6.23 7.04 -18.93
CA ILE A 47 6.76 6.35 -20.10
C ILE A 47 6.28 7.03 -21.39
N ILE A 48 5.00 7.39 -21.49
CA ILE A 48 4.46 8.09 -22.65
C ILE A 48 5.17 9.45 -22.85
N GLU A 49 5.37 10.21 -21.78
CA GLU A 49 6.06 11.51 -21.83
C GLU A 49 7.53 11.35 -22.25
N ILE A 50 8.27 10.41 -21.64
CA ILE A 50 9.68 10.16 -22.00
C ILE A 50 9.81 9.75 -23.47
N ARG A 51 8.94 8.84 -23.94
CA ARG A 51 8.91 8.41 -25.35
C ARG A 51 8.59 9.56 -26.28
N LYS A 52 7.65 10.44 -25.90
CA LYS A 52 7.32 11.64 -26.66
C LYS A 52 8.53 12.57 -26.78
N GLN A 53 9.23 12.85 -25.68
CA GLN A 53 10.43 13.71 -25.70
C GLN A 53 11.53 13.13 -26.58
N PHE A 54 11.81 11.82 -26.51
CA PHE A 54 12.80 11.18 -27.39
C PHE A 54 12.40 11.21 -28.87
N LYS A 55 11.11 11.11 -29.18
CA LYS A 55 10.62 11.20 -30.56
C LYS A 55 10.70 12.62 -31.12
N GLU A 56 10.33 13.62 -30.32
CA GLU A 56 10.30 15.04 -30.74
C GLU A 56 11.70 15.67 -30.74
N LYS A 57 12.59 15.21 -29.86
CA LYS A 57 13.97 15.71 -29.74
C LYS A 57 14.97 14.54 -29.69
N PRO A 58 15.31 13.94 -30.85
CA PRO A 58 16.29 12.85 -30.92
C PRO A 58 17.67 13.21 -30.39
N ASP A 59 18.02 14.51 -30.41
CA ASP A 59 19.27 15.05 -29.88
C ASP A 59 19.48 14.77 -28.37
N ILE A 60 18.42 14.42 -27.64
CA ILE A 60 18.49 13.98 -26.25
C ILE A 60 19.25 12.66 -26.13
N LEU A 61 19.02 11.71 -27.04
CA LEU A 61 19.63 10.37 -26.99
C LEU A 61 21.14 10.41 -27.23
N ILE A 62 21.61 11.38 -28.01
CA ILE A 62 23.03 11.63 -28.27
C ILE A 62 23.64 12.65 -27.29
N GLY A 63 22.87 13.09 -26.28
CA GLY A 63 23.34 13.98 -25.22
C GLY A 63 23.59 15.43 -25.63
N LYS A 64 23.08 15.87 -26.79
CA LYS A 64 23.25 17.26 -27.29
C LYS A 64 22.12 18.20 -26.85
N ALA A 65 20.98 17.67 -26.44
CA ALA A 65 19.85 18.43 -25.94
C ALA A 65 19.48 18.02 -24.51
N ILE A 66 19.04 18.99 -23.71
CA ILE A 66 18.60 18.75 -22.34
C ILE A 66 17.12 18.31 -22.36
N PRO A 67 16.76 17.18 -21.70
CA PRO A 67 15.36 16.77 -21.53
C PRO A 67 14.52 17.78 -20.75
N ASP A 68 13.21 17.77 -20.94
CA ASP A 68 12.30 18.53 -20.09
C ASP A 68 11.99 17.74 -18.80
N TYR A 69 12.84 17.96 -17.79
CA TYR A 69 12.67 17.37 -16.46
C TYR A 69 11.45 17.94 -15.71
N ASN A 70 11.13 19.22 -15.91
CA ASN A 70 10.00 19.86 -15.23
C ASN A 70 8.69 19.18 -15.59
N ARG A 71 8.55 18.74 -16.84
CA ARG A 71 7.38 18.00 -17.28
C ARG A 71 7.24 16.67 -16.55
N CYS A 72 8.30 15.87 -16.47
CA CYS A 72 8.31 14.62 -15.70
C CYS A 72 7.99 14.86 -14.21
N ILE A 73 8.60 15.87 -13.58
CA ILE A 73 8.33 16.25 -12.19
C ILE A 73 6.85 16.61 -12.00
N SER A 74 6.28 17.39 -12.92
CA SER A 74 4.87 17.80 -12.85
C SER A 74 3.91 16.61 -12.94
N ILE A 75 4.24 15.60 -13.74
CA ILE A 75 3.45 14.37 -13.86
C ILE A 75 3.53 13.59 -12.55
N ALA A 76 4.74 13.30 -12.04
CA ALA A 76 4.91 12.57 -10.79
C ALA A 76 4.19 13.27 -9.62
N SER A 77 4.33 14.60 -9.51
CA SER A 77 3.76 15.38 -8.41
C SER A 77 2.24 15.48 -8.48
N SER A 78 1.69 15.92 -9.62
CA SER A 78 0.24 16.14 -9.73
C SER A 78 -0.58 14.85 -9.63
N PHE A 79 -0.05 13.73 -10.13
CA PHE A 79 -0.74 12.44 -10.05
C PHE A 79 -0.62 11.79 -8.68
N SER A 80 0.55 11.82 -8.05
CA SER A 80 0.72 11.26 -6.70
C SER A 80 -0.19 11.98 -5.70
N LEU A 81 -0.22 13.31 -5.71
CA LEU A 81 -1.09 14.10 -4.82
C LEU A 81 -2.57 13.74 -4.99
N LYS A 82 -3.06 13.61 -6.23
CA LYS A 82 -4.46 13.23 -6.48
C LYS A 82 -4.78 11.80 -6.04
N LYS A 83 -3.86 10.86 -6.26
CA LYS A 83 -4.06 9.44 -5.98
C LYS A 83 -3.92 9.09 -4.51
N MET A 84 -3.16 9.86 -3.72
CA MET A 84 -3.00 9.66 -2.28
C MET A 84 -4.24 9.99 -1.45
N ILE A 85 -5.17 10.78 -2.00
CA ILE A 85 -6.39 11.22 -1.29
C ILE A 85 -7.23 10.02 -0.85
N LEU A 86 -7.52 9.10 -1.76
CA LEU A 86 -8.40 7.97 -1.50
C LEU A 86 -7.84 7.00 -0.44
N PRO A 87 -6.59 6.49 -0.54
CA PRO A 87 -5.99 5.66 0.51
C PRO A 87 -5.96 6.34 1.88
N SER A 88 -5.70 7.65 1.93
CA SER A 88 -5.69 8.41 3.19
C SER A 88 -7.07 8.44 3.86
N PHE A 89 -8.14 8.64 3.07
CA PHE A 89 -9.50 8.58 3.59
C PHE A 89 -9.89 7.19 4.08
N ILE A 90 -9.45 6.11 3.42
CA ILE A 90 -9.73 4.74 3.85
C ILE A 90 -9.20 4.51 5.27
N ALA A 91 -7.96 4.93 5.54
CA ALA A 91 -7.33 4.75 6.85
C ALA A 91 -8.08 5.47 7.99
N ILE A 92 -8.77 6.58 7.68
CA ILE A 92 -9.50 7.38 8.67
C ILE A 92 -10.95 6.94 8.79
N ILE A 93 -11.64 6.79 7.67
CA ILE A 93 -13.09 6.63 7.62
C ILE A 93 -13.49 5.19 7.99
N VAL A 94 -12.73 4.18 7.54
CA VAL A 94 -13.09 2.78 7.78
C VAL A 94 -13.21 2.44 9.28
N PRO A 95 -12.22 2.74 10.16
CA PRO A 95 -12.37 2.44 11.58
C PRO A 95 -13.53 3.20 12.24
N LEU A 96 -13.88 4.40 11.75
CA LEU A 96 -15.06 5.14 12.23
C LEU A 96 -16.36 4.46 11.81
N ILE A 97 -16.48 4.06 10.54
CA ILE A 97 -17.66 3.35 10.04
C ILE A 97 -17.85 2.03 10.81
N VAL A 98 -16.78 1.24 10.94
CA VAL A 98 -16.82 -0.02 11.69
C VAL A 98 -17.17 0.23 13.16
N GLY A 99 -16.54 1.21 13.80
CA GLY A 99 -16.78 1.55 15.20
C GLY A 99 -18.21 2.02 15.48
N PHE A 100 -18.77 2.92 14.66
CA PHE A 100 -20.12 3.42 14.86
C PHE A 100 -21.19 2.40 14.49
N ILE A 101 -21.05 1.67 13.38
CA ILE A 101 -22.10 0.76 12.89
C ILE A 101 -22.03 -0.60 13.60
N LEU A 102 -20.83 -1.18 13.71
CA LEU A 102 -20.61 -2.55 14.20
C LEU A 102 -20.20 -2.60 15.67
N GLY A 103 -19.85 -1.46 16.26
CA GLY A 103 -19.48 -1.36 17.66
C GLY A 103 -18.03 -1.75 17.95
N ARG A 104 -17.61 -1.46 19.18
CA ARG A 104 -16.21 -1.60 19.63
C ARG A 104 -15.71 -3.06 19.67
N VAL A 105 -16.60 -4.04 19.84
CA VAL A 105 -16.24 -5.47 19.86
C VAL A 105 -15.81 -5.93 18.47
N VAL A 106 -16.59 -5.61 17.43
CA VAL A 106 -16.24 -5.91 16.03
C VAL A 106 -15.00 -5.12 15.61
N LEU A 107 -14.91 -3.85 16.03
CA LEU A 107 -13.75 -3.01 15.75
C LEU A 107 -12.45 -3.61 16.32
N ALA A 108 -12.50 -4.23 17.50
CA ALA A 108 -11.32 -4.91 18.05
C ALA A 108 -10.87 -6.09 17.18
N GLY A 109 -11.80 -6.95 16.74
CA GLY A 109 -11.51 -8.01 15.78
C GLY A 109 -10.95 -7.47 14.46
N PHE A 110 -11.53 -6.38 13.96
CA PHE A 110 -11.08 -5.67 12.76
C PHE A 110 -9.64 -5.18 12.88
N LEU A 111 -9.26 -4.55 13.98
CA LEU A 111 -7.90 -4.08 14.19
C LEU A 111 -6.89 -5.24 14.26
N ILE A 112 -7.26 -6.35 14.90
CA ILE A 112 -6.41 -7.56 14.96
C ILE A 112 -6.22 -8.16 13.56
N GLY A 113 -7.30 -8.32 12.80
CA GLY A 113 -7.24 -8.83 11.44
C GLY A 113 -6.40 -7.95 10.52
N ALA A 114 -6.61 -6.63 10.58
CA ALA A 114 -5.82 -5.66 9.82
C ALA A 114 -4.35 -5.68 10.21
N LEU A 115 -4.02 -5.77 11.50
CA LEU A 115 -2.64 -5.87 11.98
C LEU A 115 -1.93 -7.11 11.42
N LEU A 116 -2.55 -8.28 11.55
CA LEU A 116 -1.95 -9.55 11.11
C LEU A 116 -1.71 -9.56 9.60
N SER A 117 -2.68 -9.10 8.80
CA SER A 117 -2.54 -9.12 7.35
C SER A 117 -1.58 -8.06 6.83
N ALA A 118 -1.63 -6.83 7.36
CA ALA A 118 -0.70 -5.78 6.95
C ALA A 118 0.74 -6.07 7.39
N LEU A 119 0.97 -6.68 8.56
CA LEU A 119 2.32 -7.07 8.97
C LEU A 119 2.96 -8.05 7.98
N LEU A 120 2.24 -9.13 7.66
CA LEU A 120 2.72 -10.15 6.72
C LEU A 120 2.95 -9.55 5.33
N LEU A 121 2.00 -8.73 4.86
CA LEU A 121 2.10 -8.10 3.55
C LEU A 121 3.23 -7.06 3.48
N ALA A 122 3.43 -6.27 4.54
CA ALA A 122 4.49 -5.27 4.59
C ALA A 122 5.88 -5.91 4.49
N VAL A 123 6.12 -6.97 5.26
CA VAL A 123 7.38 -7.73 5.22
C VAL A 123 7.57 -8.39 3.86
N LEU A 124 6.53 -9.00 3.29
CA LEU A 124 6.56 -9.60 1.97
C LEU A 124 6.96 -8.57 0.90
N CYS A 125 6.29 -7.41 0.87
CA CYS A 125 6.53 -6.36 -0.12
C CYS A 125 7.94 -5.77 0.00
N ALA A 126 8.38 -5.43 1.21
CA ALA A 126 9.70 -4.87 1.46
C ALA A 126 10.83 -5.83 1.06
N ASN A 127 10.74 -7.09 1.49
CA ASN A 127 11.78 -8.07 1.20
C ASN A 127 11.79 -8.47 -0.27
N THR A 128 10.62 -8.64 -0.89
CA THR A 128 10.53 -9.00 -2.32
C THR A 128 11.13 -7.90 -3.18
N GLY A 129 10.73 -6.64 -2.98
CA GLY A 129 11.29 -5.55 -3.78
C GLY A 129 12.78 -5.30 -3.49
N GLY A 130 13.23 -5.42 -2.24
CA GLY A 130 14.64 -5.33 -1.89
C GLY A 130 15.49 -6.45 -2.50
N ALA A 131 14.97 -7.68 -2.54
CA ALA A 131 15.63 -8.80 -3.20
C ALA A 131 15.75 -8.59 -4.72
N LEU A 132 14.70 -8.09 -5.37
CA LEU A 132 14.69 -7.80 -6.80
C LEU A 132 15.68 -6.68 -7.19
N ASP A 133 15.76 -5.60 -6.41
CA ASP A 133 16.75 -4.54 -6.62
C ASP A 133 18.19 -5.05 -6.41
N ASN A 134 18.41 -5.82 -5.36
CA ASN A 134 19.73 -6.40 -5.07
C ASN A 134 20.16 -7.42 -6.13
N ALA A 135 19.23 -8.21 -6.67
CA ALA A 135 19.50 -9.11 -7.78
C ALA A 135 19.93 -8.35 -9.04
N LYS A 136 19.24 -7.25 -9.37
CA LYS A 136 19.63 -6.36 -10.48
C LYS A 136 21.03 -5.79 -10.25
N LYS A 137 21.30 -5.20 -9.07
CA LYS A 137 22.63 -4.66 -8.71
C LYS A 137 23.73 -5.72 -8.78
N TYR A 138 23.43 -6.96 -8.38
CA TYR A 138 24.37 -8.08 -8.47
C TYR A 138 24.72 -8.41 -9.92
N ILE A 139 23.75 -8.43 -10.83
CA ILE A 139 24.00 -8.63 -12.27
C ILE A 139 24.77 -7.44 -12.85
N GLU A 140 24.43 -6.20 -12.46
CA GLU A 140 25.14 -4.99 -12.88
C GLU A 140 26.62 -4.97 -12.48
N SER A 141 27.01 -5.76 -11.46
CA SER A 141 28.41 -5.93 -11.06
C SER A 141 29.24 -6.84 -12.00
N GLY A 142 28.65 -7.35 -13.08
CA GLY A 142 29.31 -8.18 -14.08
C GLY A 142 29.06 -9.69 -13.94
N LYS A 143 28.21 -10.08 -12.99
CA LYS A 143 27.73 -11.47 -12.86
C LYS A 143 26.61 -11.72 -13.86
N PHE A 144 26.47 -12.96 -14.32
CA PHE A 144 25.42 -13.36 -15.28
C PHE A 144 25.34 -12.47 -16.54
N GLY A 145 26.49 -12.11 -17.11
CA GLY A 145 26.58 -11.35 -18.36
C GLY A 145 26.62 -9.83 -18.23
N GLY A 146 26.40 -9.27 -17.04
CA GLY A 146 26.57 -7.82 -16.82
C GLY A 146 25.49 -6.95 -17.47
N LYS A 147 25.72 -5.63 -17.49
CA LYS A 147 24.79 -4.65 -18.06
C LYS A 147 24.57 -4.90 -19.55
N GLY A 148 23.30 -4.87 -19.96
CA GLY A 148 22.89 -5.10 -21.34
C GLY A 148 22.72 -6.58 -21.73
N SER A 149 22.96 -7.52 -20.81
CA SER A 149 22.61 -8.93 -21.02
C SER A 149 21.10 -9.17 -20.90
N GLU A 150 20.63 -10.31 -21.39
CA GLU A 150 19.24 -10.73 -21.22
C GLU A 150 18.86 -10.87 -19.73
N ALA A 151 19.79 -11.39 -18.92
CA ALA A 151 19.61 -11.48 -17.47
C ALA A 151 19.47 -10.09 -16.82
N HIS A 152 20.23 -9.09 -17.29
CA HIS A 152 20.08 -7.71 -16.82
C HIS A 152 18.71 -7.15 -17.17
N ALA A 153 18.25 -7.30 -18.42
CA ALA A 153 16.92 -6.87 -18.84
C ALA A 153 15.80 -7.52 -18.00
N ALA A 154 15.88 -8.83 -17.74
CA ALA A 154 14.93 -9.53 -16.88
C ALA A 154 14.96 -9.02 -15.43
N SER A 155 16.15 -8.75 -14.88
CA SER A 155 16.29 -8.20 -13.53
C SER A 155 15.76 -6.78 -13.39
N VAL A 156 15.86 -5.96 -14.44
CA VAL A 156 15.26 -4.62 -14.48
C VAL A 156 13.74 -4.72 -14.45
N VAL A 157 13.14 -5.64 -15.21
CA VAL A 157 11.69 -5.90 -15.12
C VAL A 157 11.29 -6.30 -13.71
N GLY A 158 12.06 -7.19 -13.07
CA GLY A 158 11.84 -7.58 -11.68
C GLY A 158 11.90 -6.41 -10.71
N ASP A 159 12.92 -5.56 -10.79
CA ASP A 159 13.05 -4.38 -9.94
C ASP A 159 11.90 -3.39 -10.14
N THR A 160 11.49 -3.12 -11.38
CA THR A 160 10.35 -2.23 -11.67
C THR A 160 9.02 -2.77 -11.15
N PHE A 161 8.86 -4.09 -11.03
CA PHE A 161 7.74 -4.70 -10.32
C PHE A 161 7.86 -4.54 -8.80
N GLY A 162 9.08 -4.63 -8.27
CA GLY A 162 9.38 -4.50 -6.84
C GLY A 162 9.30 -3.07 -6.29
N ASP A 163 9.51 -2.04 -7.12
CA ASP A 163 9.47 -0.62 -6.73
C ASP A 163 8.15 -0.20 -6.05
N PRO A 164 6.95 -0.42 -6.64
CA PRO A 164 5.70 -0.09 -5.95
C PRO A 164 5.51 -0.90 -4.66
N LEU A 165 6.08 -2.10 -4.56
CA LEU A 165 5.97 -2.93 -3.38
C LEU A 165 6.83 -2.39 -2.22
N LYS A 166 8.13 -2.19 -2.44
CA LYS A 166 9.07 -1.82 -1.37
C LYS A 166 8.99 -0.33 -0.99
N ASP A 167 8.70 0.56 -1.96
CA ASP A 167 8.77 2.01 -1.73
C ASP A 167 7.41 2.66 -1.49
N THR A 168 6.31 1.97 -1.87
CA THR A 168 4.96 2.51 -1.68
C THR A 168 4.14 1.65 -0.72
N VAL A 169 3.89 0.37 -1.05
CA VAL A 169 2.98 -0.49 -0.27
C VAL A 169 3.57 -0.84 1.10
N GLY A 170 4.76 -1.46 1.12
CA GLY A 170 5.41 -1.95 2.33
C GLY A 170 5.44 -0.93 3.47
N PRO A 171 6.03 0.26 3.28
CA PRO A 171 6.08 1.28 4.33
C PRO A 171 4.71 1.88 4.68
N SER A 172 3.80 2.00 3.71
CA SER A 172 2.48 2.60 3.96
C SER A 172 1.57 1.71 4.82
N LEU A 173 1.76 0.39 4.79
CA LEU A 173 0.97 -0.55 5.59
C LEU A 173 1.21 -0.42 7.10
N ASP A 174 2.42 -0.10 7.53
CA ASP A 174 2.73 0.18 8.94
C ASP A 174 2.01 1.46 9.41
N ILE A 175 2.00 2.50 8.57
CA ILE A 175 1.29 3.75 8.84
C ILE A 175 -0.22 3.51 8.89
N LEU A 176 -0.76 2.72 7.95
CA LEU A 176 -2.19 2.37 7.90
C LEU A 176 -2.65 1.76 9.23
N ILE A 177 -1.94 0.74 9.74
CA ILE A 177 -2.31 0.07 11.01
C ILE A 177 -2.25 1.05 12.18
N LYS A 178 -1.16 1.81 12.30
CA LYS A 178 -0.98 2.75 13.42
C LYS A 178 -2.05 3.82 13.40
N LEU A 179 -2.36 4.37 12.23
CA LEU A 179 -3.38 5.40 12.08
C LEU A 179 -4.78 4.87 12.42
N MET A 180 -5.15 3.69 11.91
CA MET A 180 -6.43 3.07 12.25
C MET A 180 -6.54 2.82 13.76
N SER A 181 -5.47 2.33 14.40
CA SER A 181 -5.44 2.04 15.84
C SER A 181 -5.60 3.31 16.68
N VAL A 182 -4.88 4.39 16.33
CA VAL A 182 -4.98 5.69 17.03
C VAL A 182 -6.37 6.30 16.88
N ILE A 183 -6.95 6.24 15.68
CA ILE A 183 -8.31 6.75 15.44
C ILE A 183 -9.33 5.94 16.22
N SER A 184 -9.24 4.61 16.19
CA SER A 184 -10.12 3.75 16.99
C SER A 184 -10.02 4.05 18.48
N LEU A 185 -8.82 4.30 19.00
CA LEU A 185 -8.60 4.66 20.40
C LEU A 185 -9.21 6.03 20.74
N LEU A 186 -9.00 7.04 19.89
CA LEU A 186 -9.47 8.40 20.12
C LEU A 186 -11.01 8.48 20.20
N PHE A 187 -11.70 7.70 19.38
CA PHE A 187 -13.17 7.64 19.34
C PHE A 187 -13.75 6.49 20.18
N ALA A 188 -12.94 5.75 20.93
CA ALA A 188 -13.36 4.53 21.63
C ALA A 188 -14.53 4.75 22.60
N SER A 189 -14.58 5.90 23.26
CA SER A 189 -15.64 6.27 24.20
C SER A 189 -16.97 6.63 23.52
N LEU A 190 -16.95 6.93 22.22
CA LEU A 190 -18.12 7.31 21.43
C LEU A 190 -18.77 6.10 20.73
N PHE A 191 -18.05 4.99 20.61
CA PHE A 191 -18.57 3.79 19.93
C PHE A 191 -19.51 2.97 20.83
N PRO A 192 -20.62 2.45 20.28
CA PRO A 192 -21.48 1.53 21.01
C PRO A 192 -20.73 0.22 21.31
N VAL A 193 -21.17 -0.48 22.35
CA VAL A 193 -20.58 -1.79 22.73
C VAL A 193 -20.85 -2.83 21.65
N MET A 194 -22.09 -2.89 21.20
CA MET A 194 -22.64 -3.84 20.23
C MET A 194 -23.08 -3.12 18.96
N PRO A 195 -23.27 -3.84 17.83
CA PRO A 195 -23.77 -3.26 16.60
C PRO A 195 -25.11 -2.55 16.77
N ILE A 196 -25.34 -1.48 16.01
CA ILE A 196 -26.57 -0.66 16.12
C ILE A 196 -27.83 -1.49 15.79
N PHE A 197 -27.74 -2.46 14.88
CA PHE A 197 -28.86 -3.30 14.46
C PHE A 197 -29.24 -4.42 15.45
N MET A 198 -28.49 -4.57 16.54
CA MET A 198 -28.81 -5.52 17.63
C MET A 198 -29.44 -4.83 18.84
N ARG A 199 -29.77 -3.53 18.73
CA ARG A 199 -30.57 -2.82 19.73
C ARG A 199 -32.05 -3.13 19.58
#